data_AF-A0A7R9HJH5-F1
#
_entry.id   AF-A0A7R9HJH5-F1
#
_cell.length_a   1.000
_cell.length_b   1.000
_cell.length_c   1.000
_cell.angle_alpha   90.00
_cell.angle_beta   90.00
_cell.angle_gamma   90.00
#
_symmetry.space_group_name_H-M   'P 1'
#
loop_
_entity.id
_entity.type
_entity.pdbx_description
1 polymer ?
#
loop_
_entity_poly.entity_id
_entity_poly.type
_entity_poly.pdbx_seq_one_letter_code
_entity_poly.pdbx_strand_id
1 'polypeptide(L)'
;MDNEFLVSALAYVYSLPALHRAKRWEEFPNLTFTFDCSDRAVGFYADTEHHCQIFHMCDEDGRRIPYICANETSFNQEFRVCDWEYNFECQQAPQWYYLNELTYVTDPPKPRDLSNIVAV
;
A
#
# COMPACT_ATOMS: atom_id res chain seq x y z
N MET A 1 -35.71 -11.57 -30.44
CA MET A 1 -34.60 -11.20 -29.51
C MET A 1 -33.58 -12.30 -29.67
N ASP A 2 -32.74 -12.15 -30.67
CA ASP A 2 -32.09 -13.30 -31.28
C ASP A 2 -30.90 -13.74 -30.44
N ASN A 3 -30.78 -15.06 -30.24
CA ASN A 3 -29.79 -15.70 -29.39
C ASN A 3 -28.36 -15.27 -29.78
N GLU A 4 -28.12 -14.97 -31.06
CA GLU A 4 -26.85 -14.45 -31.58
C GLU A 4 -26.47 -13.06 -31.06
N PHE A 5 -27.47 -12.19 -30.83
CA PHE A 5 -27.24 -10.85 -30.29
C PHE A 5 -26.84 -10.93 -28.81
N LEU A 6 -27.45 -11.86 -28.07
CA LEU A 6 -27.07 -12.14 -26.68
C LEU A 6 -25.68 -12.78 -26.59
N VAL A 7 -25.34 -13.73 -27.47
CA VAL A 7 -24.01 -14.35 -27.53
C VAL A 7 -22.93 -13.31 -27.85
N SER A 8 -23.19 -12.41 -28.81
CA SER A 8 -22.25 -11.33 -29.17
C SER A 8 -22.07 -10.32 -28.04
N ALA A 9 -23.16 -9.93 -27.38
CA ALA A 9 -23.10 -9.02 -26.23
C ALA A 9 -22.33 -9.63 -25.05
N LEU A 10 -22.55 -10.90 -24.75
CA LEU A 10 -21.82 -11.61 -23.69
C LEU A 10 -20.34 -11.76 -24.05
N ALA A 11 -20.01 -12.18 -25.27
CA ALA A 11 -18.62 -12.30 -25.72
C ALA A 11 -17.88 -10.95 -25.65
N TYR A 12 -18.54 -9.85 -26.00
CA TYR A 12 -17.99 -8.50 -25.84
C TYR A 12 -17.71 -8.18 -24.36
N VAL A 13 -18.67 -8.39 -23.47
CA VAL A 13 -18.51 -8.18 -22.01
C VAL A 13 -17.37 -9.02 -21.42
N TYR A 14 -17.22 -10.27 -21.83
CA TYR A 14 -16.12 -11.15 -21.38
C TYR A 14 -14.77 -10.79 -22.00
N SER A 15 -14.76 -10.09 -23.14
CA SER A 15 -13.53 -9.61 -23.79
C SER A 15 -13.08 -8.23 -23.30
N LEU A 16 -13.94 -7.49 -22.60
CA LEU A 16 -13.56 -6.23 -21.97
C LEU A 16 -12.58 -6.54 -20.83
N PRO A 17 -11.38 -5.92 -20.82
CA PRO A 17 -10.49 -6.06 -19.68
C PRO A 17 -11.20 -5.53 -18.44
N ALA A 18 -11.21 -6.32 -17.37
CA ALA A 18 -11.73 -5.86 -16.09
C ALA A 18 -11.03 -4.54 -15.73
N LEU A 19 -11.80 -3.46 -15.57
CA LEU A 19 -11.35 -2.08 -15.40
C LEU A 19 -10.56 -1.84 -14.08
N HIS A 20 -10.19 -2.91 -13.37
CA HIS A 20 -9.44 -2.92 -12.13
C HIS A 20 -8.15 -3.74 -12.24
N ARG A 21 -7.44 -3.70 -13.39
CA ARG A 21 -6.07 -4.23 -13.43
C ARG A 21 -5.17 -3.27 -12.64
N ALA A 22 -4.83 -3.65 -11.42
CA ALA A 22 -3.80 -2.96 -10.65
C ALA A 22 -2.50 -2.95 -11.45
N LYS A 23 -1.82 -1.79 -11.51
CA LYS A 23 -0.51 -1.71 -12.15
C LYS A 23 0.48 -2.57 -11.38
N ARG A 24 1.10 -3.53 -12.07
CA ARG A 24 2.13 -4.39 -11.52
C ARG A 24 3.51 -3.87 -11.89
N TRP A 25 4.46 -3.90 -10.97
CA TRP A 25 5.82 -3.43 -11.23
C TRP A 25 6.57 -4.32 -12.24
N GLU A 26 6.21 -5.61 -12.33
CA GLU A 26 6.79 -6.55 -13.29
C GLU A 26 6.49 -6.18 -14.76
N GLU A 27 5.54 -5.28 -14.99
CA GLU A 27 5.22 -4.78 -16.33
C GLU A 27 6.22 -3.70 -16.81
N PHE A 28 7.12 -3.23 -15.94
CA PHE A 28 8.09 -2.16 -16.23
C PHE A 28 9.54 -2.67 -16.12
N PRO A 29 10.09 -3.31 -17.17
CA PRO A 29 11.39 -3.98 -17.11
C PRO A 29 12.61 -3.05 -16.91
N ASN A 30 12.45 -1.75 -17.17
CA ASN A 30 13.50 -0.74 -17.00
C ASN A 30 13.44 -0.04 -15.63
N LEU A 31 12.50 -0.43 -14.78
CA LEU A 31 12.33 0.14 -13.46
C LEU A 31 13.37 -0.45 -12.51
N THR A 32 14.16 0.41 -11.89
CA THR A 32 15.21 0.03 -10.94
C THR A 32 15.02 0.82 -9.66
N PHE A 33 15.50 0.28 -8.55
CA PHE A 33 15.22 0.80 -7.22
C PHE A 33 16.48 0.73 -6.38
N THR A 34 16.86 1.85 -5.76
CA THR A 34 17.98 1.93 -4.81
C THR A 34 17.55 1.57 -3.39
N PHE A 35 16.27 1.79 -3.05
CA PHE A 35 15.70 1.50 -1.75
C PHE A 35 15.73 0.00 -1.41
N ASP A 36 16.10 -0.33 -0.18
CA ASP A 36 15.99 -1.67 0.40
C ASP A 36 15.36 -1.63 1.80
N CYS A 37 15.04 -2.81 2.32
CA CYS A 37 14.47 -2.98 3.65
C CYS A 37 15.53 -3.24 4.73
N SER A 38 16.82 -3.02 4.42
CA SER A 38 17.91 -3.22 5.37
C SER A 38 17.76 -2.22 6.52
N ASP A 39 17.78 -2.72 7.76
CA ASP A 39 17.60 -1.91 8.98
C ASP A 39 16.31 -1.06 9.00
N ARG A 40 15.24 -1.58 8.38
CA ARG A 40 13.91 -0.97 8.36
C ARG A 40 12.92 -1.80 9.17
N ALA A 41 12.00 -1.12 9.85
CA ALA A 41 10.86 -1.77 10.45
C ALA A 41 9.90 -2.31 9.38
N VAL A 42 9.07 -3.28 9.75
CA VAL A 42 7.96 -3.73 8.91
C VAL A 42 7.02 -2.55 8.64
N GLY A 43 6.66 -2.33 7.39
CA GLY A 43 5.78 -1.23 7.03
C GLY A 43 5.93 -0.74 5.59
N PHE A 44 5.46 0.47 5.34
CA PHE A 44 5.41 1.08 4.01
C PHE A 44 6.36 2.27 3.92
N TYR A 45 7.10 2.36 2.83
CA TYR A 45 8.12 3.38 2.60
C TYR A 45 7.91 4.04 1.24
N ALA A 46 7.66 5.33 1.23
CA ALA A 46 7.55 6.12 0.01
C ALA A 46 8.87 6.13 -0.77
N ASP A 47 8.81 5.98 -2.08
CA ASP A 47 9.99 6.09 -2.93
C ASP A 47 10.13 7.53 -3.46
N THR A 48 10.97 8.32 -2.79
CA THR A 48 11.19 9.73 -3.16
C THR A 48 11.94 9.90 -4.48
N GLU A 49 12.69 8.89 -4.94
CA GLU A 49 13.35 8.92 -6.27
C GLU A 49 12.33 8.78 -7.40
N HIS A 50 11.19 8.16 -7.11
CA HIS A 50 10.08 7.96 -8.04
C HIS A 50 8.88 8.86 -7.75
N HIS A 51 9.10 10.06 -7.20
CA HIS A 51 8.06 11.05 -6.86
C HIS A 51 6.91 10.46 -6.01
N CYS A 52 7.23 9.46 -5.18
CA CYS A 52 6.28 8.71 -4.37
C CYS A 52 5.16 8.02 -5.18
N GLN A 53 5.22 7.99 -6.52
CA GLN A 53 4.30 7.18 -7.32
C GLN A 53 4.49 5.68 -7.03
N ILE A 54 5.67 5.34 -6.53
CA ILE A 54 6.02 4.02 -6.02
C ILE A 54 6.21 4.10 -4.51
N PHE A 55 5.78 3.06 -3.82
CA PHE A 55 6.15 2.81 -2.43
C PHE A 55 6.55 1.34 -2.26
N HIS A 56 7.34 1.07 -1.24
CA HIS A 56 7.85 -0.24 -0.92
C HIS A 56 7.23 -0.74 0.38
N MET A 57 6.71 -1.95 0.38
CA MET A 57 6.39 -2.67 1.61
C MET A 57 7.62 -3.49 2.02
N CYS A 58 8.04 -3.30 3.26
CA CYS A 58 9.01 -4.16 3.93
C CYS A 58 8.26 -5.13 4.83
N ASP A 59 8.45 -6.43 4.61
CA ASP A 59 7.86 -7.48 5.44
C ASP A 59 8.80 -7.95 6.56
N GLU A 60 8.31 -8.90 7.36
CA GLU A 60 9.03 -9.47 8.52
C GLU A 60 10.34 -10.17 8.13
N ASP A 61 10.45 -10.65 6.88
CA ASP A 61 11.65 -11.30 6.35
C ASP A 61 12.65 -10.28 5.77
N GLY A 62 12.34 -8.99 5.82
CA GLY A 62 13.13 -7.94 5.17
C GLY A 62 13.00 -7.93 3.64
N ARG A 63 11.97 -8.58 3.08
CA ARG A 63 11.72 -8.55 1.63
C ARG A 63 11.06 -7.24 1.25
N ARG A 64 11.56 -6.64 0.16
CA ARG A 64 11.01 -5.43 -0.45
C ARG A 64 10.00 -5.78 -1.53
N ILE A 65 8.77 -5.30 -1.39
CA ILE A 65 7.70 -5.47 -2.37
C ILE A 65 7.27 -4.09 -2.87
N PRO A 66 7.58 -3.72 -4.13
CA PRO A 66 7.18 -2.43 -4.68
C PRO A 66 5.71 -2.43 -5.12
N TYR A 67 5.05 -1.30 -4.91
CA TYR A 67 3.67 -1.03 -5.32
C TYR A 67 3.59 0.29 -6.06
N ILE A 68 2.67 0.40 -7.01
CA ILE A 68 2.50 1.58 -7.86
C ILE A 68 1.13 2.19 -7.56
N CYS A 69 1.10 3.48 -7.20
CA CYS A 69 -0.12 4.26 -7.08
C CYS A 69 -0.81 4.46 -8.44
N ALA A 70 -2.10 4.80 -8.43
CA ALA A 70 -2.82 5.12 -9.66
C ALA A 70 -2.19 6.35 -10.36
N ASN A 71 -2.54 6.55 -11.64
CA ASN A 71 -2.12 7.76 -12.35
C ASN A 71 -2.52 9.02 -11.55
N GLU A 72 -1.61 10.00 -11.50
CA GLU A 72 -1.82 11.31 -10.85
C GLU A 72 -1.96 11.25 -9.32
N THR A 73 -1.62 10.12 -8.70
CA THR A 73 -1.54 9.96 -7.24
C THR A 73 -0.16 9.49 -6.82
N SER A 74 0.22 9.89 -5.61
CA SER A 74 1.49 9.56 -4.98
C SER A 74 1.25 9.09 -3.55
N PHE A 75 2.13 8.25 -3.03
CA PHE A 75 2.01 7.67 -1.72
C PHE A 75 2.29 8.72 -0.64
N ASN A 76 1.24 9.08 0.10
CA ASN A 76 1.34 9.90 1.28
C ASN A 76 1.79 9.03 2.46
N GLN A 77 3.06 9.17 2.85
CA GLN A 77 3.68 8.37 3.91
C GLN A 77 3.04 8.56 5.29
N GLU A 78 2.54 9.76 5.60
CA GLU A 78 1.93 10.08 6.89
C GLU A 78 0.64 9.28 7.11
N PHE A 79 -0.21 9.22 6.08
CA PHE A 79 -1.50 8.52 6.12
C PHE A 79 -1.46 7.11 5.54
N ARG A 80 -0.35 6.73 4.87
CA ARG A 80 -0.13 5.44 4.21
C ARG A 80 -1.17 5.12 3.14
N VAL A 81 -1.54 6.13 2.36
CA VAL A 81 -2.51 6.02 1.26
C VAL A 81 -1.94 6.69 0.01
N CYS A 82 -2.36 6.25 -1.18
CA CYS A 82 -2.13 7.03 -2.39
C CYS A 82 -3.10 8.21 -2.37
N ASP A 83 -2.56 9.42 -2.42
CA ASP A 83 -3.30 10.68 -2.39
C ASP A 83 -2.81 11.58 -3.53
N TRP A 84 -3.50 12.68 -3.78
CA TRP A 84 -3.05 13.68 -4.72
C TRP A 84 -1.88 14.49 -4.15
N GLU A 85 -0.85 14.72 -4.96
CA GLU A 85 0.40 15.38 -4.54
C GLU A 85 0.19 16.84 -4.10
N TYR A 86 -0.96 17.47 -4.36
CA TYR A 86 -1.26 18.80 -3.83
C TYR A 86 -1.67 18.79 -2.34
N ASN A 87 -1.93 17.60 -1.74
CA ASN A 87 -2.28 17.46 -0.32
C ASN A 87 -1.05 17.28 0.58
N PHE A 88 0.12 16.96 0.04
CA PHE A 88 1.33 16.65 0.81
C PHE A 88 2.61 16.80 -0.02
N GLU A 89 3.75 16.97 0.63
CA GLU A 89 5.04 17.03 -0.05
C GLU A 89 5.76 15.67 -0.01
N CYS A 90 5.89 15.00 -1.17
CA CYS A 90 6.56 13.70 -1.28
C CYS A 90 7.99 13.70 -0.70
N GLN A 91 8.76 14.77 -0.92
CA GLN A 91 10.15 14.87 -0.42
C GLN A 91 10.24 14.87 1.11
N GLN A 92 9.15 15.18 1.80
CA GLN A 92 9.09 15.13 3.26
C GLN A 92 8.73 13.73 3.79
N ALA A 93 8.38 12.77 2.93
CA ALA A 93 8.00 11.41 3.35
C ALA A 93 8.97 10.76 4.35
N PRO A 94 10.31 10.88 4.25
CA PRO A 94 11.23 10.27 5.22
C PRO A 94 10.99 10.69 6.68
N GLN A 95 10.44 11.88 6.93
CA GLN A 95 10.14 12.35 8.29
C GLN A 95 9.05 11.50 8.98
N TRP A 96 8.25 10.77 8.21
CA TRP A 96 7.13 9.96 8.68
C TRP A 96 7.46 8.46 8.75
N TYR A 97 8.68 8.04 8.39
CA TYR A 97 9.07 6.62 8.41
C TYR A 97 9.01 6.00 9.81
N TYR A 98 9.19 6.79 10.87
CA TYR A 98 9.07 6.33 12.26
C TYR A 98 7.69 5.74 12.57
N LEU A 99 6.65 6.15 11.84
CA LEU A 99 5.31 5.61 12.05
C LEU A 99 5.29 4.09 11.84
N ASN A 100 6.17 3.54 10.98
CA ASN A 100 6.23 2.11 10.73
C ASN A 100 6.56 1.31 11.99
N GLU A 101 7.38 1.85 12.89
CA GLU A 101 7.67 1.24 14.20
C GLU A 101 6.46 1.22 15.13
N LEU A 102 5.49 2.12 14.92
CA LEU A 102 4.28 2.23 15.73
C LEU A 102 3.11 1.35 15.23
N THR A 103 3.24 0.73 14.07
CA THR A 103 2.12 0.00 13.40
C THR A 103 1.59 -1.17 14.21
N TYR A 104 2.43 -1.81 15.02
CA TYR A 104 2.09 -2.98 15.82
C TYR A 104 2.20 -2.73 17.32
N VAL A 105 2.36 -1.48 17.74
CA VAL A 105 2.35 -1.12 19.17
C VAL A 105 0.89 -1.18 19.63
N THR A 106 0.49 -2.32 20.18
CA THR A 106 -0.72 -2.40 20.98
C THR A 106 -0.50 -1.59 22.25
N ASP A 107 -1.50 -0.80 22.68
CA ASP A 107 -1.52 -0.30 24.05
C ASP A 107 -1.20 -1.47 25.01
N PRO A 108 -0.39 -1.27 26.06
CA PRO A 108 -0.17 -2.31 27.04
C PRO A 108 -1.53 -2.83 27.53
N PRO A 109 -1.69 -4.16 27.74
CA PRO A 109 -2.96 -4.71 28.19
C PRO A 109 -3.45 -3.91 29.40
N LYS A 110 -4.70 -3.42 29.37
CA LYS A 110 -5.30 -2.75 30.52
C LYS A 110 -5.05 -3.64 31.74
N PRO A 111 -4.47 -3.12 32.85
CA PRO A 111 -4.32 -3.89 34.07
C PRO A 111 -5.65 -4.56 34.39
N ARG A 112 -5.64 -5.88 34.60
CA ARG A 112 -6.87 -6.60 34.94
C ARG A 112 -7.46 -5.93 36.18
N ASP A 113 -8.67 -5.42 36.05
CA ASP A 113 -9.42 -4.91 37.19
C ASP A 113 -9.80 -6.09 38.08
N LEU A 114 -8.99 -6.31 39.13
CA LEU A 114 -9.19 -7.37 40.11
C LEU A 114 -10.27 -6.98 41.14
N SER A 115 -10.96 -5.85 41.00
CA SER A 115 -12.00 -5.39 41.94
C SER A 115 -13.14 -6.39 42.12
N ASN A 116 -13.38 -7.28 41.13
CA ASN A 116 -14.40 -8.31 41.18
C ASN A 116 -13.88 -9.71 41.56
N ILE A 117 -12.58 -9.90 41.81
CA ILE A 117 -11.98 -11.19 42.20
C ILE A 117 -11.80 -11.31 43.72
N VAL A 118 -11.84 -10.19 44.46
CA VAL A 118 -11.72 -10.19 45.94
C VAL A 118 -13.07 -10.43 46.65
N ALA A 119 -14.15 -10.68 45.88
CA ALA A 119 -15.48 -10.96 46.42
C ALA A 119 -15.89 -12.43 46.21
N VAL A 120 -15.16 -13.36 46.82
CA VAL A 120 -15.59 -14.75 47.06
C VAL A 120 -15.08 -15.20 48.44
#